data_AF-A0A4U7F0Y5-F1
#
_entry.id   AF-A0A4U7F0Y5-F1
#
_cell.length_a   1.000
_cell.length_b   1.000
_cell.length_c   1.000
_cell.angle_alpha   90.00
_cell.angle_beta   90.00
_cell.angle_gamma   90.00
#
_symmetry.space_group_name_H-M   'P 1'
#
loop_
_entity.id
_entity.type
_entity.pdbx_description
1 polymer ?
#
loop_
_entity_poly.entity_id
_entity_poly.type
_entity_poly.pdbx_seq_one_letter_code
_entity_poly.pdbx_strand_id
1 'polypeptide(L)'
;VPPDGLPEAFHDNQAAVEAADRTVLHYMQPHAPYLSRGKGQKLKQIQKGIKRQEEEAASGDGAGDDSDDGLLSSLSDSIRPKIESRLDDSEFAQKAGLWLELDPADLVKDGTRVTALRLYEENLRIALESVAELVEELDGTVVVTADHGEAFGEEGVWEHHIETHIPPLMEVPWLEVE
;
A
#
# COMPACT_ATOMS: atom_id res chain seq x y z
N VAL A 1 1.61 0.94 7.28
CA VAL A 1 1.89 0.79 8.73
C VAL A 1 0.79 1.52 9.50
N PRO A 2 0.20 0.96 10.58
CA PRO A 2 -0.76 1.69 11.41
C PRO A 2 -0.10 2.93 12.04
N PRO A 3 -0.83 4.04 12.24
CA PRO A 3 -0.22 5.29 12.69
C PRO A 3 0.25 5.26 14.16
N ASP A 4 -0.26 4.33 14.96
CA ASP A 4 -0.09 4.28 16.42
C ASP A 4 1.37 4.28 16.92
N GLY A 5 2.32 3.83 16.09
CA GLY A 5 3.73 3.79 16.48
C GLY A 5 4.36 5.17 16.69
N LEU A 6 3.85 6.22 16.03
CA LEU A 6 4.36 7.58 16.20
C LEU A 6 3.90 8.20 17.54
N PRO A 7 2.60 8.16 17.92
CA PRO A 7 2.16 8.53 19.26
C PRO A 7 2.82 7.72 20.38
N GLU A 8 2.98 6.41 20.21
CA GLU A 8 3.66 5.55 21.20
C GLU A 8 5.11 6.02 21.43
N ALA A 9 5.86 6.25 20.35
CA ALA A 9 7.22 6.77 20.44
C ALA A 9 7.30 8.14 21.11
N PHE A 10 6.32 9.03 20.88
CA PHE A 10 6.23 10.31 21.57
C PHE A 10 6.03 10.13 23.08
N HIS A 11 5.01 9.37 23.49
CA HIS A 11 4.68 9.19 24.91
C HIS A 11 5.82 8.52 25.69
N ASP A 12 6.55 7.58 25.05
CA ASP A 12 7.71 6.91 25.65
C ASP A 12 8.92 7.84 25.81
N ASN A 13 8.97 8.98 25.12
CA ASN A 13 10.13 9.88 25.06
C ASN A 13 9.81 11.35 25.39
N GLN A 14 8.71 11.63 26.11
CA GLN A 14 8.25 12.99 26.42
C GLN A 14 9.34 13.91 26.98
N ALA A 15 10.17 13.44 27.91
CA ALA A 15 11.23 14.26 28.49
C ALA A 15 12.29 14.73 27.48
N ALA A 16 12.56 13.95 26.43
CA ALA A 16 13.47 14.34 25.35
C ALA A 16 12.80 15.34 24.40
N VAL A 17 11.50 15.18 24.16
CA VAL A 17 10.70 16.04 23.30
C VAL A 17 10.49 17.41 23.95
N GLU A 18 10.14 17.47 25.23
CA GLU A 18 10.01 18.72 26.02
C GLU A 18 11.32 19.52 26.08
N ALA A 19 12.47 18.84 26.03
CA ALA A 19 13.77 19.50 26.05
C ALA A 19 14.22 20.00 24.66
N ALA A 20 13.51 19.65 23.59
CA ALA A 20 13.89 19.99 22.23
C ALA A 20 13.23 21.31 21.79
N ASP A 21 14.02 22.20 21.17
CA ASP A 21 13.47 23.42 20.54
C ASP A 21 12.68 23.11 19.25
N ARG A 22 12.91 21.92 18.67
CA ARG A 22 12.30 21.47 17.42
C ARG A 22 12.01 19.97 17.44
N THR A 23 10.84 19.60 16.95
CA THR A 23 10.41 18.21 16.82
C THR A 23 10.08 17.89 15.36
N VAL A 24 10.59 16.77 14.84
CA VAL A 24 10.28 16.29 13.50
C VAL A 24 9.36 15.07 13.60
N LEU A 25 8.13 15.21 13.12
CA LEU A 25 7.20 14.11 12.92
C LEU A 25 7.37 13.58 11.50
N HIS A 26 7.91 12.37 11.41
CA HIS A 26 8.21 11.70 10.16
C HIS A 26 7.29 10.49 10.00
N TYR A 27 6.27 10.60 9.14
CA TYR A 27 5.32 9.52 8.92
C TYR A 27 5.74 8.65 7.72
N MET A 28 5.35 7.38 7.78
CA MET A 28 5.55 6.45 6.67
C MET A 28 4.45 6.64 5.63
N GLN A 29 4.82 6.76 4.37
CA GLN A 29 3.86 6.78 3.27
C GLN A 29 2.95 5.55 3.28
N PRO A 30 1.69 5.69 2.84
CA PRO A 30 0.80 4.55 2.63
C PRO A 30 1.40 3.51 1.69
N HIS A 31 1.28 2.25 2.10
CA HIS A 31 1.61 1.08 1.30
C HIS A 31 0.45 0.11 1.31
N ALA A 32 0.35 -0.71 0.27
CA ALA A 32 -0.56 -1.83 0.29
C ALA A 32 -0.16 -2.86 1.37
N PRO A 33 -1.13 -3.55 2.00
CA PRO A 33 -2.56 -3.34 1.85
C PRO A 33 -3.06 -2.05 2.54
N TYR A 34 -3.87 -1.26 1.83
CA TYR A 34 -4.36 0.03 2.33
C TYR A 34 -5.40 -0.10 3.45
N LEU A 35 -5.27 0.72 4.49
CA LEU A 35 -6.31 0.93 5.50
C LEU A 35 -7.48 1.69 4.89
N SER A 36 -8.69 1.30 5.28
CA SER A 36 -9.92 2.02 4.94
C SER A 36 -10.87 2.05 6.13
N ARG A 37 -11.59 3.16 6.29
CA ARG A 37 -12.53 3.35 7.41
C ARG A 37 -13.67 2.35 7.31
N GLY A 38 -13.96 1.65 8.41
CA GLY A 38 -15.08 0.72 8.50
C GLY A 38 -14.92 -0.62 7.76
N LYS A 39 -13.85 -0.83 6.96
CA LYS A 39 -13.59 -2.11 6.25
C LYS A 39 -12.66 -3.07 6.99
N GLY A 40 -12.24 -2.76 8.21
CA GLY A 40 -11.41 -3.65 9.04
C GLY A 40 -12.00 -5.06 9.20
N GLN A 41 -13.33 -5.23 9.06
CA GLN A 41 -13.96 -6.54 8.99
C GLN A 41 -13.77 -7.25 7.64
N LYS A 42 -13.85 -6.53 6.51
CA LYS A 42 -13.64 -7.09 5.16
C LYS A 42 -12.18 -7.50 4.94
N LEU A 43 -11.20 -6.67 5.34
CA LEU A 43 -9.78 -7.03 5.22
C LEU A 43 -9.44 -8.26 6.08
N LYS A 44 -9.94 -8.32 7.31
CA LYS A 44 -9.80 -9.50 8.19
C LYS A 44 -10.45 -10.74 7.58
N GLN A 45 -11.57 -10.61 6.86
CA GLN A 45 -12.21 -11.72 6.16
C GLN A 45 -11.40 -12.19 4.95
N ILE A 46 -10.81 -11.26 4.16
CA ILE A 46 -9.96 -11.59 3.02
C ILE A 46 -8.68 -12.30 3.49
N GLN A 47 -7.98 -11.75 4.50
CA GLN A 47 -6.81 -12.39 5.11
C GLN A 47 -7.13 -13.78 5.68
N LYS A 48 -8.31 -13.94 6.31
CA LYS A 48 -8.77 -15.24 6.81
C LYS A 48 -9.10 -16.22 5.67
N GLY A 49 -9.60 -15.72 4.53
CA GLY A 49 -9.85 -16.52 3.34
C GLY A 49 -8.57 -17.04 2.69
N ILE A 50 -7.56 -16.18 2.56
CA ILE A 50 -6.24 -16.54 2.00
C ILE A 50 -5.55 -17.56 2.91
N LYS A 51 -5.49 -17.30 4.22
CA LYS A 51 -4.90 -18.22 5.20
C LYS A 51 -5.60 -19.60 5.19
N ARG A 52 -6.92 -19.60 5.01
CA ARG A 52 -7.70 -20.85 4.90
C ARG A 52 -7.42 -21.60 3.60
N GLN A 53 -7.25 -20.91 2.47
CA GLN A 53 -6.84 -21.54 1.21
C GLN A 53 -5.42 -22.11 1.29
N GLU A 54 -4.49 -21.43 1.96
CA GLU A 54 -3.14 -21.94 2.22
C GLU A 54 -3.16 -23.18 3.13
N GLU A 55 -4.00 -23.17 4.18
CA GLU A 55 -4.21 -24.31 5.07
C GLU A 55 -4.88 -25.50 4.34
N GLU A 56 -5.88 -25.25 3.48
CA GLU A 56 -6.56 -26.27 2.66
C GLU A 56 -5.65 -26.83 1.56
N ALA A 57 -4.76 -26.01 0.98
CA ALA A 57 -3.73 -26.45 0.02
C ALA A 57 -2.59 -27.24 0.71
N ALA A 58 -2.29 -26.93 1.97
CA ALA A 58 -1.29 -27.65 2.77
C ALA A 58 -1.81 -28.97 3.37
N SER A 59 -3.13 -29.11 3.55
CA SER A 59 -3.77 -30.32 4.10
C SER A 59 -4.20 -31.34 3.04
N GLY A 60 -3.56 -31.36 1.87
CA GLY A 60 -3.91 -32.23 0.74
C GLY A 60 -3.83 -33.74 1.05
N ASP A 61 -4.86 -34.28 1.68
CA ASP A 61 -5.23 -35.70 1.59
C ASP A 61 -5.99 -35.90 0.28
N GLY A 62 -5.35 -36.58 -0.67
CA GLY A 62 -5.91 -36.82 -1.99
C GLY A 62 -7.06 -37.84 -1.98
N ALA A 63 -8.14 -37.52 -2.73
CA ALA A 63 -8.90 -38.47 -3.55
C ALA A 63 -10.08 -37.78 -4.28
N GLY A 64 -10.02 -37.75 -5.63
CA GLY A 64 -11.13 -37.62 -6.59
C GLY A 64 -11.97 -36.34 -6.58
N ASP A 65 -12.73 -35.96 -7.59
CA ASP A 65 -12.83 -36.26 -9.03
C ASP A 65 -13.76 -35.16 -9.60
N ASP A 66 -13.49 -34.79 -10.84
CA ASP A 66 -14.33 -34.11 -11.84
C ASP A 66 -14.85 -32.66 -11.70
N SER A 67 -14.45 -31.89 -12.73
CA SER A 67 -15.15 -30.84 -13.49
C SER A 67 -15.06 -29.37 -13.04
N ASP A 68 -14.13 -28.60 -13.63
CA ASP A 68 -14.44 -27.55 -14.63
C ASP A 68 -13.16 -26.87 -15.23
N ASP A 69 -12.07 -27.62 -15.46
CA ASP A 69 -10.78 -27.05 -15.92
C ASP A 69 -10.52 -27.26 -17.44
N GLY A 70 -11.58 -27.44 -18.22
CA GLY A 70 -11.50 -27.81 -19.64
C GLY A 70 -11.43 -26.65 -20.63
N LEU A 71 -11.77 -25.41 -20.22
CA LEU A 71 -11.95 -24.30 -21.15
C LEU A 71 -10.81 -23.27 -21.16
N LEU A 72 -10.00 -23.19 -20.11
CA LEU A 72 -8.89 -22.23 -20.02
C LEU A 72 -7.52 -22.80 -20.42
N SER A 73 -7.37 -24.12 -20.44
CA SER A 73 -6.09 -24.78 -20.77
C SER A 73 -5.76 -24.77 -22.26
N SER A 74 -6.75 -24.80 -23.15
CA SER A 74 -6.50 -24.81 -24.61
C SER A 74 -6.09 -23.46 -25.21
N LEU A 75 -6.36 -22.35 -24.51
CA LEU A 75 -5.94 -21.01 -24.92
C LEU A 75 -4.58 -20.60 -24.31
N SER A 76 -4.10 -21.33 -23.31
CA SER A 76 -2.82 -21.08 -22.63
C SER A 76 -1.62 -21.48 -23.51
N ASP A 77 -1.66 -22.66 -24.12
CA ASP A 77 -0.46 -23.29 -24.70
C ASP A 77 0.05 -22.64 -25.99
N SER A 78 -0.79 -21.88 -26.70
CA SER A 78 -0.40 -21.16 -27.91
C SER A 78 0.02 -19.71 -27.67
N ILE A 79 -0.15 -19.19 -26.45
CA ILE A 79 0.10 -17.77 -26.13
C ILE A 79 1.28 -17.62 -25.15
N ARG A 80 1.60 -18.67 -24.38
CA ARG A 80 2.67 -18.71 -23.38
C ARG A 80 4.05 -18.17 -23.83
N PRO A 81 4.64 -18.58 -24.96
CA PRO A 81 5.96 -18.09 -25.36
C PRO A 81 5.97 -16.64 -25.90
N LYS A 82 4.80 -16.06 -26.23
CA LYS A 82 4.71 -14.66 -26.70
C LYS A 82 4.46 -13.65 -25.59
N ILE A 83 3.96 -14.09 -24.43
CA ILE A 83 3.77 -13.23 -23.26
C ILE A 83 5.08 -13.09 -22.48
N GLU A 84 5.84 -14.18 -22.31
CA GLU A 84 7.14 -14.16 -21.59
C GLU A 84 8.17 -13.18 -22.19
N SER A 85 8.08 -12.87 -23.49
CA SER A 85 8.97 -11.90 -24.15
C SER A 85 8.49 -10.44 -24.12
N ARG A 86 7.30 -10.16 -23.57
CA ARG A 86 6.78 -8.80 -23.33
C ARG A 86 6.57 -8.47 -21.85
N LEU A 87 6.85 -9.41 -20.96
CA LEU A 87 6.82 -9.21 -19.51
C LEU A 87 8.06 -8.48 -18.97
N ASP A 88 8.99 -8.10 -19.84
CA ASP A 88 10.17 -7.29 -19.51
C ASP A 88 9.87 -5.78 -19.43
N ASP A 89 8.65 -5.35 -19.83
CA ASP A 89 8.20 -3.98 -19.59
C ASP A 89 7.85 -3.85 -18.11
N SER A 90 8.81 -3.33 -17.32
CA SER A 90 8.70 -3.11 -15.88
C SER A 90 7.35 -2.49 -15.51
N GLU A 91 6.88 -1.48 -16.25
CA GLU A 91 5.56 -0.85 -16.05
C GLU A 91 4.39 -1.84 -16.02
N PHE A 92 4.36 -2.83 -16.92
CA PHE A 92 3.28 -3.81 -16.99
C PHE A 92 3.29 -4.76 -15.78
N ALA A 93 4.48 -5.18 -15.34
CA ALA A 93 4.64 -6.03 -14.16
C ALA A 93 4.23 -5.28 -12.88
N GLN A 94 4.65 -4.03 -12.73
CA GLN A 94 4.28 -3.17 -11.59
C GLN A 94 2.77 -2.98 -11.53
N LYS A 95 2.15 -2.66 -12.66
CA LYS A 95 0.70 -2.52 -12.77
C LYS A 95 -0.04 -3.82 -12.47
N ALA A 96 0.50 -4.97 -12.88
CA ALA A 96 -0.08 -6.28 -12.59
C ALA A 96 -0.01 -6.62 -11.09
N GLY A 97 1.10 -6.28 -10.42
CA GLY A 97 1.22 -6.39 -8.96
C GLY A 97 0.12 -5.58 -8.26
N LEU A 98 0.01 -4.31 -8.60
CA LEU A 98 -1.04 -3.42 -8.10
C LEU A 98 -2.46 -3.97 -8.38
N TRP A 99 -2.71 -4.56 -9.56
CA TRP A 99 -4.02 -5.14 -9.89
C TRP A 99 -4.42 -6.31 -9.00
N LEU A 100 -3.47 -7.09 -8.49
CA LEU A 100 -3.75 -8.18 -7.55
C LEU A 100 -4.19 -7.66 -6.18
N GLU A 101 -3.78 -6.44 -5.82
CA GLU A 101 -4.07 -5.82 -4.53
C GLU A 101 -5.38 -5.01 -4.54
N LEU A 102 -5.82 -4.57 -5.71
CA LEU A 102 -7.02 -3.77 -5.90
C LEU A 102 -8.26 -4.64 -6.18
N ASP A 103 -9.44 -4.15 -5.79
CA ASP A 103 -10.71 -4.82 -6.12
C ASP A 103 -10.99 -4.72 -7.64
N PRO A 104 -11.16 -5.86 -8.36
CA PRO A 104 -11.43 -5.87 -9.79
C PRO A 104 -12.64 -5.01 -10.21
N ALA A 105 -13.66 -4.89 -9.35
CA ALA A 105 -14.85 -4.09 -9.66
C ALA A 105 -14.55 -2.59 -9.68
N ASP A 106 -13.71 -2.11 -8.75
CA ASP A 106 -13.31 -0.70 -8.68
C ASP A 106 -12.37 -0.35 -9.85
N LEU A 107 -11.49 -1.27 -10.24
CA LEU A 107 -10.59 -1.14 -11.40
C LEU A 107 -11.33 -0.93 -12.72
N VAL A 108 -12.36 -1.75 -12.98
CA VAL A 108 -13.16 -1.69 -14.21
C VAL A 108 -13.94 -0.38 -14.31
N LYS A 109 -14.34 0.18 -13.17
CA LYS A 109 -15.19 1.36 -13.11
C LYS A 109 -14.41 2.66 -13.28
N ASP A 110 -13.33 2.83 -12.52
CA ASP A 110 -12.64 4.12 -12.38
C ASP A 110 -11.22 4.10 -12.99
N GLY A 111 -10.68 2.92 -13.28
CA GLY A 111 -9.32 2.72 -13.79
C GLY A 111 -8.27 2.66 -12.67
N THR A 112 -7.17 1.93 -12.92
CA THR A 112 -6.11 1.62 -11.94
C THR A 112 -5.58 2.84 -11.20
N ARG A 113 -5.23 3.90 -11.93
CA ARG A 113 -4.66 5.11 -11.33
C ARG A 113 -5.60 5.74 -10.31
N VAL A 114 -6.87 5.89 -10.68
CA VAL A 114 -7.88 6.55 -9.86
C VAL A 114 -8.19 5.71 -8.63
N THR A 115 -8.31 4.39 -8.79
CA THR A 115 -8.56 3.47 -7.67
C THR A 115 -7.39 3.47 -6.69
N ALA A 116 -6.15 3.35 -7.17
CA ALA A 116 -4.95 3.37 -6.33
C ALA A 116 -4.82 4.68 -5.56
N LEU A 117 -4.93 5.82 -6.26
CA LEU A 117 -4.84 7.14 -5.65
C LEU A 117 -5.91 7.36 -4.59
N ARG A 118 -7.15 6.89 -4.82
CA ARG A 118 -8.23 6.98 -3.82
C ARG A 118 -7.92 6.18 -2.55
N LEU A 119 -7.42 4.95 -2.67
CA LEU A 119 -7.09 4.12 -1.51
C LEU A 119 -5.88 4.67 -0.76
N TYR A 120 -4.88 5.13 -1.50
CA TYR A 120 -3.73 5.82 -0.95
C TYR A 120 -4.15 7.09 -0.20
N GLU A 121 -5.01 7.94 -0.78
CA GLU A 121 -5.49 9.17 -0.12
C GLU A 121 -6.28 8.86 1.16
N GLU A 122 -7.15 7.84 1.13
CA GLU A 122 -7.90 7.42 2.32
C GLU A 122 -6.96 6.97 3.44
N ASN A 123 -5.90 6.23 3.09
CA ASN A 123 -4.89 5.78 4.03
C ASN A 123 -4.07 6.95 4.60
N LEU A 124 -3.62 7.85 3.71
CA LEU A 124 -2.86 9.03 4.09
C LEU A 124 -3.66 9.91 5.06
N ARG A 125 -4.96 10.06 4.82
CA ARG A 125 -5.86 10.81 5.72
C ARG A 125 -5.91 10.21 7.13
N ILE A 126 -5.91 8.89 7.26
CA ILE A 126 -5.85 8.21 8.56
C ILE A 126 -4.51 8.49 9.26
N ALA A 127 -3.40 8.44 8.52
CA ALA A 127 -2.09 8.75 9.09
C ALA A 127 -1.98 10.22 9.54
N LEU A 128 -2.40 11.15 8.68
CA LEU A 128 -2.35 12.58 8.97
C LEU A 128 -3.30 13.02 10.08
N GLU A 129 -4.42 12.31 10.31
CA GLU A 129 -5.27 12.56 11.48
C GLU A 129 -4.52 12.27 12.78
N SER A 130 -3.81 11.14 12.86
CA SER A 130 -2.98 10.84 14.05
C SER A 130 -1.83 11.84 14.22
N VAL A 131 -1.22 12.29 13.13
CA VAL A 131 -0.21 13.36 13.19
C VAL A 131 -0.82 14.66 13.69
N ALA A 132 -2.02 15.03 13.22
CA ALA A 132 -2.69 16.26 13.63
C ALA A 132 -3.02 16.24 15.13
N GLU A 133 -3.53 15.12 15.65
CA GLU A 133 -3.77 14.93 17.09
C GLU A 133 -2.48 15.08 17.90
N LEU A 134 -1.38 14.48 17.42
CA LEU A 134 -0.08 14.55 18.09
C LEU A 134 0.51 15.97 18.10
N VAL A 135 0.34 16.73 17.01
CA VAL A 135 0.79 18.11 16.91
C VAL A 135 0.16 18.99 17.99
N GLU A 136 -1.09 18.73 18.39
CA GLU A 136 -1.77 19.49 19.46
C GLU A 136 -1.12 19.30 20.85
N GLU A 137 -0.31 18.26 21.04
CA GLU A 137 0.39 17.95 22.29
C GLU A 137 1.84 18.44 22.33
N LEU A 138 2.36 18.98 21.22
CA LEU A 138 3.76 19.38 21.07
C LEU A 138 3.93 20.89 21.25
N ASP A 139 4.93 21.27 22.02
CA ASP A 139 5.40 22.65 22.13
C ASP A 139 6.57 22.91 21.16
N GLY A 140 6.75 24.19 20.79
CA GLY A 140 7.86 24.64 19.94
C GLY A 140 7.61 24.47 18.45
N THR A 141 8.68 24.46 17.64
CA THR A 141 8.54 24.29 16.19
C THR A 141 8.41 22.81 15.83
N VAL A 142 7.31 22.45 15.17
CA VAL A 142 7.08 21.09 14.69
C VAL A 142 7.22 21.04 13.17
N VAL A 143 8.03 20.10 12.66
CA VAL A 143 8.12 19.78 11.23
C VAL A 143 7.40 18.46 10.98
N VAL A 144 6.45 18.46 10.06
CA VAL A 144 5.80 17.24 9.56
C VAL A 144 6.33 16.91 8.17
N THR A 145 6.85 15.70 7.98
CA THR A 145 7.41 15.23 6.71
C THR A 145 7.21 13.72 6.52
N ALA A 146 7.59 13.22 5.33
CA ALA A 146 7.44 11.81 4.95
C ALA A 146 8.79 11.17 4.62
N ASP A 147 8.82 9.83 4.63
CA ASP A 147 9.98 9.02 4.29
C ASP A 147 10.31 9.02 2.80
N HIS A 148 9.29 9.01 1.94
CA HIS A 148 9.41 9.08 0.48
C HIS A 148 8.11 9.63 -0.14
N GLY A 149 8.04 9.66 -1.48
CA GLY A 149 6.80 9.87 -2.23
C GLY A 149 6.34 8.59 -2.95
N GLU A 150 5.24 8.64 -3.69
CA GLU A 150 4.61 7.46 -4.33
C GLU A 150 4.23 7.79 -5.78
N ALA A 151 4.58 6.91 -6.73
CA ALA A 151 4.22 7.08 -8.13
C ALA A 151 2.93 6.34 -8.49
N PHE A 152 2.13 6.96 -9.36
CA PHE A 152 0.86 6.47 -9.88
C PHE A 152 0.86 6.44 -11.41
N GLY A 153 1.98 6.03 -12.01
CA GLY A 153 2.18 5.92 -13.45
C GLY A 153 2.96 7.08 -14.08
N GLU A 154 3.46 8.02 -13.30
CA GLU A 154 4.41 9.03 -13.78
C GLU A 154 5.67 8.35 -14.33
N GLU A 155 6.07 8.74 -15.55
CA GLU A 155 7.22 8.14 -16.24
C GLU A 155 7.14 6.60 -16.42
N GLY A 156 5.93 6.02 -16.38
CA GLY A 156 5.73 4.57 -16.43
C GLY A 156 6.05 3.84 -15.13
N VAL A 157 6.29 4.59 -14.05
CA VAL A 157 6.60 4.05 -12.72
C VAL A 157 5.35 4.03 -11.86
N TRP A 158 5.12 2.92 -11.19
CA TRP A 158 4.10 2.74 -10.18
C TRP A 158 4.76 2.40 -8.85
N GLU A 159 4.11 2.75 -7.76
CA GLU A 159 4.63 2.54 -6.40
C GLU A 159 5.98 3.25 -6.21
N HIS A 160 6.93 2.67 -5.49
CA HIS A 160 8.18 3.32 -5.06
C HIS A 160 9.37 2.35 -5.22
N HIS A 161 9.54 1.81 -6.43
CA HIS A 161 10.63 0.88 -6.71
C HIS A 161 12.01 1.43 -6.36
N ILE A 162 12.82 0.58 -5.73
CA ILE A 162 14.20 0.89 -5.36
C ILE A 162 15.01 1.39 -6.56
N GLU A 163 15.94 2.31 -6.30
CA GLU A 163 16.84 2.90 -7.30
C GLU A 163 16.15 3.79 -8.37
N THR A 164 14.86 4.11 -8.20
CA THR A 164 14.13 5.04 -9.08
C THR A 164 14.13 6.46 -8.52
N HIS A 165 14.63 7.43 -9.31
CA HIS A 165 14.87 8.80 -8.85
C HIS A 165 14.04 9.82 -9.64
N ILE A 166 12.71 9.67 -9.58
CA ILE A 166 11.77 10.60 -10.21
C ILE A 166 11.17 11.55 -9.16
N PRO A 167 10.75 12.79 -9.53
CA PRO A 167 10.21 13.74 -8.57
C PRO A 167 9.08 13.19 -7.68
N PRO A 168 8.10 12.41 -8.21
CA PRO A 168 7.05 11.82 -7.38
C PRO A 168 7.53 10.91 -6.23
N LEU A 169 8.76 10.37 -6.30
CA LEU A 169 9.32 9.50 -5.25
C LEU A 169 10.23 10.25 -4.29
N MET A 170 10.78 11.39 -4.70
CA MET A 170 11.79 12.13 -3.93
C MET A 170 11.25 13.43 -3.31
N GLU A 171 10.22 14.03 -3.90
CA GLU A 171 9.62 15.24 -3.37
C GLU A 171 8.62 14.90 -2.26
N VAL A 172 9.04 15.14 -1.01
CA VAL A 172 8.24 14.92 0.19
C VAL A 172 7.71 16.23 0.77
N PRO A 173 6.56 16.21 1.46
CA PRO A 173 6.07 17.41 2.13
C PRO A 173 7.04 17.87 3.23
N TRP A 174 7.14 19.19 3.39
CA TRP A 174 7.81 19.83 4.51
C TRP A 174 6.85 20.89 5.07
N LEU A 175 6.17 20.54 6.15
CA LEU A 175 5.21 21.42 6.81
C LEU A 175 5.76 21.85 8.16
N GLU A 176 5.99 23.14 8.33
CA GLU A 176 6.31 23.74 9.63
C GLU A 176 5.01 24.19 10.32
N VAL A 177 4.86 23.83 11.59
CA VAL A 177 3.74 24.20 12.47
C VAL A 177 4.31 24.82 13.74
N GLU A 178 3.63 25.87 14.22
CA GLU A 178 3.95 26.65 15.44
C GLU A 178 2.75 26.72 16.38
#